data_AF-A0A975CZX8-F1
#
_entry.id   AF-A0A975CZX8-F1
#
_cell.length_a   1.000
_cell.length_b   1.000
_cell.length_c   1.000
_cell.angle_alpha   90.00
_cell.angle_beta   90.00
_cell.angle_gamma   90.00
#
_symmetry.space_group_name_H-M   'P 1'
#
loop_
_entity.id
_entity.type
_entity.pdbx_description
1 polymer ?
#
loop_
_entity_poly.entity_id
_entity_poly.type
_entity_poly.pdbx_seq_one_letter_code
_entity_poly.pdbx_strand_id
1 'polypeptide(L)'
;MDPRKKSLIRIGITAVVGALIAWGAAAARGLKPGIGTALTLRYWSDGCFVAAVLVGSVGALTWISTTGLFDIFSYGFSAAVRMFIPFGRKKDIMSFYDYKTYRAEKRQPALFELLVVGIFYLLVSGLLLWLYYSSIGGA
;
A
#
# COMPACT_ATOMS: atom_id res chain seq x y z
N MET A 1 -17.92 21.01 4.69
CA MET A 1 -17.87 19.91 3.70
C MET A 1 -17.98 18.60 4.45
N ASP A 2 -18.98 17.77 4.15
CA ASP A 2 -19.24 16.54 4.91
C ASP A 2 -18.05 15.59 4.96
N PRO A 3 -17.75 14.98 6.12
CA PRO A 3 -16.62 14.06 6.27
C PRO A 3 -16.71 12.86 5.31
N ARG A 4 -17.92 12.40 4.97
CA ARG A 4 -18.16 11.32 4.00
C ARG A 4 -17.74 11.71 2.58
N LYS A 5 -18.04 12.94 2.13
CA LYS A 5 -17.66 13.42 0.80
C LYS A 5 -16.14 13.51 0.64
N LYS A 6 -15.43 13.94 1.69
CA LYS A 6 -13.97 14.04 1.68
C LYS A 6 -13.31 12.65 1.53
N SER A 7 -13.85 11.63 2.19
CA SER A 7 -13.38 10.25 2.07
C SER A 7 -13.64 9.65 0.68
N LEU A 8 -14.84 9.86 0.14
CA LEU A 8 -15.19 9.42 -1.22
C LEU A 8 -14.29 10.05 -2.30
N ILE A 9 -13.99 11.34 -2.20
CA ILE A 9 -13.09 12.02 -3.15
C ILE A 9 -11.68 11.41 -3.08
N ARG A 10 -11.17 11.12 -1.88
CA ARG A 10 -9.85 10.51 -1.71
C ARG A 10 -9.79 9.11 -2.30
N ILE A 11 -10.81 8.29 -2.06
CA ILE A 11 -10.95 6.95 -2.67
C ILE A 11 -10.98 7.07 -4.20
N GLY A 12 -11.71 8.04 -4.74
CA GLY A 12 -11.75 8.29 -6.18
C GLY A 12 -10.38 8.64 -6.74
N ILE A 13 -9.65 9.55 -6.10
CA ILE A 13 -8.29 9.95 -6.52
C ILE A 13 -7.33 8.77 -6.46
N THR A 14 -7.31 8.00 -5.37
CA THR A 14 -6.41 6.84 -5.23
C THR A 14 -6.77 5.72 -6.20
N ALA A 15 -8.06 5.53 -6.52
CA ALA A 15 -8.50 4.61 -7.55
C ALA A 15 -8.01 5.04 -8.94
N VAL A 16 -8.08 6.33 -9.28
CA VAL A 16 -7.57 6.87 -10.55
C VAL A 16 -6.05 6.72 -10.65
N VAL A 17 -5.31 7.01 -9.58
CA VAL A 17 -3.86 6.81 -9.54
C VAL A 17 -3.52 5.32 -9.73
N GLY A 18 -4.23 4.42 -9.06
CA GLY A 18 -4.09 2.97 -9.25
C GLY A 18 -4.37 2.53 -10.70
N ALA A 19 -5.37 3.13 -11.35
CA ALA A 19 -5.72 2.83 -12.73
C ALA A 19 -4.62 3.28 -13.70
N LEU A 20 -4.04 4.46 -13.47
CA LEU A 20 -2.91 4.96 -14.26
C LEU A 20 -1.67 4.08 -14.11
N ILE A 21 -1.38 3.61 -12.89
CA ILE A 21 -0.29 2.66 -12.63
C ILE A 21 -0.55 1.34 -13.35
N ALA A 22 -1.77 0.79 -13.26
CA ALA A 22 -2.13 -0.46 -13.90
C ALA A 22 -2.03 -0.37 -15.43
N TRP A 23 -2.54 0.72 -16.01
CA TRP A 23 -2.42 1.00 -17.43
C TRP A 23 -0.96 1.16 -17.86
N GLY A 24 -0.16 1.92 -17.12
CA GLY A 24 1.26 2.10 -17.40
C GLY A 24 2.05 0.79 -17.35
N ALA A 25 1.77 -0.06 -16.35
CA ALA A 25 2.38 -1.39 -16.23
C ALA A 25 1.96 -2.34 -17.37
N ALA A 26 0.69 -2.31 -17.77
CA ALA A 26 0.18 -3.08 -18.91
C ALA A 26 0.80 -2.58 -20.24
N ALA A 27 0.90 -1.27 -20.43
CA ALA A 27 1.54 -0.67 -21.60
C ALA A 27 3.03 -1.03 -21.68
N ALA A 28 3.75 -0.98 -20.56
CA ALA A 28 5.15 -1.39 -20.48
C ALA A 28 5.37 -2.89 -20.81
N ARG A 29 4.37 -3.75 -20.56
CA ARG A 29 4.38 -5.17 -20.94
C ARG A 29 4.11 -5.41 -22.44
N GLY A 30 3.74 -4.38 -23.19
CA GLY A 30 3.50 -4.46 -24.63
C GLY A 30 2.05 -4.69 -25.02
N LEU A 31 1.09 -4.13 -24.25
CA LEU A 31 -0.33 -4.10 -24.64
C LEU A 31 -0.48 -3.43 -26.01
N LYS A 32 -0.80 -4.21 -27.05
CA LYS A 32 -1.03 -3.74 -28.42
C LYS A 32 -2.44 -4.13 -28.90
N PRO A 33 -3.11 -3.30 -29.72
CA PRO A 33 -4.34 -3.70 -30.38
C PRO A 33 -4.07 -4.92 -31.28
N GLY A 34 -4.89 -5.97 -31.18
CA GLY A 34 -4.79 -7.18 -32.02
C GLY A 34 -3.98 -8.34 -31.44
N ILE A 35 -3.47 -8.22 -30.20
CA ILE A 35 -2.99 -9.40 -29.46
C ILE A 35 -4.18 -10.27 -29.03
N GLY A 36 -4.02 -11.60 -29.04
CA GLY A 36 -5.09 -12.53 -28.67
C GLY A 36 -5.71 -12.23 -27.32
N THR A 37 -7.01 -12.51 -27.16
CA THR A 37 -7.82 -12.16 -25.98
C THR A 37 -7.17 -12.62 -24.67
N ALA A 38 -6.61 -13.83 -24.63
CA ALA A 38 -5.89 -14.34 -23.46
C ALA A 38 -4.68 -13.47 -23.07
N LEU A 39 -3.86 -13.03 -24.04
CA LEU A 39 -2.71 -12.16 -23.76
C LEU A 39 -3.15 -10.78 -23.25
N THR A 40 -4.24 -10.23 -23.78
CA THR A 40 -4.82 -8.98 -23.28
C THR A 40 -5.23 -9.11 -21.81
N LEU A 41 -5.95 -10.19 -21.46
CA LEU A 41 -6.38 -10.46 -20.08
C LEU A 41 -5.17 -10.60 -19.13
N ARG A 42 -4.11 -11.30 -19.56
CA ARG A 42 -2.88 -11.46 -18.76
C ARG A 42 -2.23 -10.11 -18.45
N TYR A 43 -2.05 -9.25 -19.46
CA TYR A 43 -1.39 -7.96 -19.25
C TYR A 43 -2.20 -7.01 -18.37
N TRP A 44 -3.53 -7.02 -18.48
CA TRP A 44 -4.39 -6.27 -17.56
C TRP A 44 -4.35 -6.83 -16.13
N SER A 45 -4.32 -8.16 -15.98
CA SER A 45 -4.15 -8.82 -14.68
C SER A 45 -2.84 -8.40 -14.01
N ASP A 46 -1.73 -8.45 -14.75
CA ASP A 46 -0.41 -8.05 -14.27
C ASP A 46 -0.37 -6.57 -13.88
N GLY A 47 -0.95 -5.69 -14.70
CA GLY A 47 -1.03 -4.26 -14.41
C GLY A 47 -1.84 -3.98 -13.14
N CYS A 48 -3.01 -4.61 -13.00
CA CYS A 48 -3.82 -4.49 -11.79
C CYS A 48 -3.10 -5.07 -10.56
N PHE A 49 -2.33 -6.14 -10.70
CA PHE A 49 -1.54 -6.71 -9.62
C PHE A 49 -0.46 -5.73 -9.14
N VAL A 50 0.27 -5.11 -10.07
CA VAL A 50 1.29 -4.10 -9.72
C VAL A 50 0.67 -2.92 -8.99
N ALA A 51 -0.48 -2.42 -9.47
CA ALA A 51 -1.21 -1.36 -8.79
C ALA A 51 -1.70 -1.80 -7.38
N ALA A 52 -2.21 -3.02 -7.26
CA ALA A 52 -2.64 -3.59 -5.98
C ALA A 52 -1.50 -3.69 -4.97
N VAL A 53 -0.33 -4.18 -5.39
CA VAL A 53 0.85 -4.30 -4.53
C VAL A 53 1.34 -2.93 -4.11
N LEU A 54 1.46 -1.96 -5.02
CA LEU A 54 1.98 -0.62 -4.69
C LEU A 54 1.02 0.15 -3.78
N VAL A 55 -0.26 0.24 -4.15
CA VAL A 55 -1.25 0.99 -3.36
C VAL A 55 -1.59 0.24 -2.07
N GLY A 56 -1.76 -1.08 -2.15
CA GLY A 56 -2.09 -1.92 -1.02
C GLY A 56 -0.97 -2.02 0.02
N SER A 57 0.29 -2.10 -0.40
CA SER A 57 1.43 -2.10 0.54
C SER A 57 1.57 -0.77 1.26
N VAL A 58 1.41 0.37 0.58
CA VAL A 58 1.39 1.69 1.23
C VAL A 58 0.21 1.79 2.20
N GLY A 59 -0.98 1.33 1.79
CA GLY A 59 -2.15 1.25 2.68
C GLY A 59 -1.89 0.40 3.93
N ALA A 60 -1.33 -0.80 3.75
CA ALA A 60 -0.99 -1.71 4.84
C ALA A 60 0.06 -1.10 5.77
N LEU A 61 1.09 -0.43 5.22
CA LEU A 61 2.13 0.24 5.98
C LEU A 61 1.56 1.38 6.83
N THR A 62 0.67 2.19 6.25
CA THR A 62 0.01 3.29 6.96
C THR A 62 -0.92 2.76 8.06
N TRP A 63 -1.58 1.63 7.84
CA TRP A 63 -2.42 1.01 8.87
C TRP A 63 -1.59 0.46 10.03
N ILE A 64 -0.56 -0.34 9.72
CA ILE A 64 0.37 -0.90 10.71
C ILE A 64 1.10 0.20 11.50
N SER A 65 1.45 1.32 10.86
CA SER A 65 2.12 2.44 11.54
C SER A 65 1.22 3.12 12.59
N THR A 66 -0.09 3.18 12.37
CA THR A 66 -1.03 3.70 13.38
C THR A 66 -1.24 2.77 14.57
N THR A 67 -0.91 1.49 14.43
CA THR A 67 -1.10 0.46 15.48
C THR A 67 0.03 0.48 16.52
N GLY A 68 1.11 1.24 16.29
CA GLY A 68 2.27 1.32 17.18
C GLY A 68 3.31 0.22 16.99
N LEU A 69 3.14 -0.66 16.00
CA LEU A 69 4.15 -1.64 15.62
C LEU A 69 5.45 -0.95 15.17
N PHE A 70 5.33 0.10 14.35
CA PHE A 70 6.48 0.91 13.94
C PHE A 70 7.15 1.67 15.11
N ASP A 71 6.44 1.98 16.19
CA ASP A 71 7.04 2.62 17.37
C ASP A 71 8.02 1.67 18.08
N ILE A 72 7.68 0.38 18.17
CA ILE A 72 8.55 -0.65 18.76
C ILE A 72 9.80 -0.84 17.90
N PHE A 73 9.64 -0.93 16.57
CA PHE A 73 10.78 -1.01 15.64
C PHE A 73 11.69 0.22 15.73
N SER A 74 11.09 1.42 15.76
CA SER A 74 11.85 2.68 15.82
C SER A 74 12.62 2.82 17.14
N TYR A 75 12.06 2.34 18.25
CA TYR A 75 12.74 2.31 19.53
C TYR A 75 13.86 1.27 19.57
N GLY A 76 13.59 0.04 19.11
CA GLY A 76 14.61 -1.01 19.00
C GLY A 76 15.78 -0.62 18.11
N PHE A 77 15.51 0.01 16.96
CA PHE A 77 16.54 0.54 16.07
C PHE A 77 17.33 1.68 16.72
N SER A 78 16.66 2.61 17.41
CA SER A 78 17.33 3.69 18.13
C SER A 78 18.22 3.16 19.27
N ALA A 79 17.77 2.11 19.96
CA ALA A 79 18.55 1.43 21.00
C ALA A 79 19.76 0.70 20.41
N ALA A 80 19.57 -0.03 19.30
CA ALA A 80 20.65 -0.70 18.58
C ALA A 80 21.71 0.29 18.08
N VAL A 81 21.29 1.37 17.40
CA VAL A 81 22.22 2.42 16.90
C VAL A 81 22.98 3.08 18.05
N ARG A 82 22.34 3.35 19.20
CA ARG A 82 23.03 3.93 20.37
C ARG A 82 24.04 2.98 21.01
N MET A 83 23.83 1.66 20.93
CA MET A 83 24.80 0.66 21.39
C MET A 83 26.09 0.69 20.54
N PHE A 84 26.01 1.11 19.28
CA PHE A 84 27.15 1.26 18.39
C PHE A 84 27.85 2.63 18.46
N ILE A 85 27.36 3.60 19.25
CA ILE A 85 27.97 4.94 19.38
C ILE A 85 28.66 5.07 20.75
N PRO A 86 30.02 4.97 20.81
CA PRO A 86 30.76 4.94 22.08
C PRO A 86 30.78 6.26 22.87
N PHE A 87 30.39 7.40 22.27
CA PHE A 87 30.41 8.74 22.90
C PHE A 87 29.05 9.45 22.94
N GLY A 88 27.93 8.71 22.85
CA GLY A 88 26.59 9.28 22.90
C GLY A 88 26.27 9.90 24.27
N ARG A 89 26.06 11.22 24.34
CA ARG A 89 25.65 11.93 25.58
C ARG A 89 24.46 11.21 26.23
N LYS A 90 24.60 10.87 27.51
CA LYS A 90 23.51 10.45 28.41
C LYS A 90 22.56 11.64 28.62
N LYS A 91 21.73 11.95 27.63
CA LYS A 91 20.65 12.92 27.79
C LYS A 91 19.48 12.20 28.45
N ASP A 92 18.94 12.83 29.50
CA ASP A 92 17.95 12.31 30.44
C ASP A 92 16.98 11.30 29.84
N ILE A 93 16.75 10.24 30.62
CA ILE A 93 15.80 9.17 30.35
C ILE A 93 14.40 9.81 30.37
N MET A 94 13.98 10.41 29.26
CA MET A 94 12.57 10.70 29.02
C MET A 94 11.90 9.31 28.96
N SER A 95 11.04 9.04 29.95
CA SER A 95 10.44 7.72 30.14
C SER A 95 9.79 7.25 28.82
N PHE A 96 9.90 5.96 28.51
CA PHE A 96 9.25 5.34 27.35
C PHE A 96 7.74 5.65 27.30
N TYR A 97 7.16 5.98 28.46
CA TYR A 97 5.81 6.49 28.64
C TYR A 97 5.59 7.86 27.98
N ASP A 98 6.45 8.85 28.23
CA ASP A 98 6.34 10.20 27.67
C ASP A 98 6.59 10.22 26.15
N TYR A 99 7.46 9.33 25.65
CA TYR A 99 7.69 9.18 24.22
C TYR A 99 6.48 8.56 23.51
N LYS A 100 5.77 7.62 24.17
CA LYS A 100 4.52 7.04 23.67
C LYS A 100 3.38 8.04 23.69
N THR A 101 3.20 8.82 24.76
CA THR A 101 2.11 9.80 24.88
C THR A 101 2.27 10.92 23.86
N TYR A 102 3.49 11.44 23.66
CA TYR A 102 3.76 12.49 22.68
C TYR A 102 3.59 12.02 21.22
N ARG A 103 3.92 10.76 20.91
CA ARG A 103 3.66 10.17 19.57
C ARG A 103 2.21 9.75 19.37
N ALA A 104 1.52 9.25 20.40
CA ALA A 104 0.11 8.90 20.34
C ALA A 104 -0.76 10.12 20.04
N GLU A 105 -0.42 11.28 20.62
CA GLU A 105 -1.15 12.54 20.43
C GLU A 105 -0.94 13.14 19.02
N LYS A 106 0.16 12.80 18.35
CA LYS A 106 0.44 13.17 16.94
C LYS A 106 0.06 12.10 15.91
N ARG A 107 -0.57 10.99 16.31
CA ARG A 107 -0.94 9.94 15.34
C ARG A 107 -1.93 10.49 14.34
N GLN A 108 -1.48 10.59 13.08
CA GLN A 108 -2.36 10.90 11.97
C GLN A 108 -3.37 9.76 11.78
N PRO A 109 -4.61 10.07 11.38
CA PRO A 109 -5.61 9.05 11.11
C PRO A 109 -5.11 8.11 10.02
N ALA A 110 -5.25 6.79 10.25
CA ALA A 110 -4.86 5.78 9.29
C ALA A 110 -5.58 6.02 7.96
N LEU A 111 -4.83 6.01 6.85
CA LEU A 111 -5.39 6.12 5.51
C LEU A 111 -5.96 4.75 5.07
N PHE A 112 -6.99 4.29 5.79
CA PHE A 112 -7.65 3.00 5.55
C PHE A 112 -8.19 2.91 4.11
N GLU A 113 -8.51 4.06 3.51
CA GLU A 113 -8.91 4.23 2.11
C GLU A 113 -7.90 3.62 1.12
N LEU A 114 -6.59 3.75 1.37
CA LEU A 114 -5.55 3.17 0.50
C LEU A 114 -5.56 1.64 0.57
N LEU A 115 -5.79 1.08 1.76
CA LEU A 115 -5.87 -0.36 1.96
C LEU A 115 -7.07 -0.94 1.20
N VAL A 116 -8.24 -0.30 1.31
CA VAL A 116 -9.46 -0.73 0.62
C VAL A 116 -9.27 -0.73 -0.90
N VAL A 117 -8.68 0.34 -1.45
CA VAL A 117 -8.41 0.44 -2.90
C VAL A 117 -7.40 -0.61 -3.35
N GLY A 118 -6.33 -0.87 -2.57
CA GLY A 118 -5.36 -1.91 -2.87
C GLY A 118 -5.99 -3.32 -2.90
N ILE A 119 -6.83 -3.64 -1.92
CA ILE A 119 -7.56 -4.92 -1.87
C ILE A 119 -8.51 -5.05 -3.06
N PHE A 120 -9.21 -3.97 -3.43
CA PHE A 120 -10.08 -3.97 -4.60
C PHE A 120 -9.30 -4.30 -5.88
N TYR A 121 -8.15 -3.67 -6.12
CA TYR A 121 -7.30 -3.98 -7.28
C TYR A 121 -6.76 -5.41 -7.25
N LEU A 122 -6.47 -5.95 -6.06
CA LEU A 122 -6.03 -7.33 -5.90
C LEU A 122 -7.13 -8.31 -6.31
N LEU A 123 -8.37 -8.08 -5.87
CA LEU A 123 -9.52 -8.89 -6.26
C LEU A 123 -9.79 -8.82 -7.76
N VAL A 124 -9.72 -7.62 -8.36
CA VAL A 124 -9.88 -7.43 -9.80
C VAL A 124 -8.79 -8.16 -10.59
N SER A 125 -7.53 -8.07 -10.14
CA SER A 125 -6.41 -8.82 -10.73
C SER A 125 -6.64 -10.33 -10.66
N GLY A 126 -7.03 -10.85 -9.49
CA GLY A 126 -7.35 -12.27 -9.32
C GLY A 126 -8.49 -12.73 -10.22
N LEU A 127 -9.53 -11.91 -10.39
CA LEU A 127 -10.64 -12.22 -11.28
C LEU A 127 -10.20 -12.26 -12.76
N LEU A 128 -9.39 -11.30 -13.20
CA LEU A 128 -8.82 -11.28 -14.56
C LEU A 128 -7.92 -12.50 -14.80
N LEU A 129 -7.12 -12.90 -13.81
CA LEU A 129 -6.27 -14.08 -13.89
C LEU A 129 -7.10 -15.36 -13.97
N TRP A 130 -8.18 -15.45 -13.21
CA TRP A 130 -9.10 -16.58 -13.27
C TRP A 130 -9.77 -16.67 -14.64
N LEU A 131 -10.26 -15.54 -15.18
CA LEU A 131 -10.81 -15.48 -16.54
C LEU A 131 -9.78 -15.88 -17.60
N TYR A 132 -8.52 -15.46 -17.45
CA TYR A 132 -7.43 -15.88 -18.33
C TYR A 132 -7.26 -17.40 -18.34
N TYR A 133 -7.16 -18.03 -17.17
CA TYR A 133 -7.05 -19.48 -17.05
C TYR A 133 -8.28 -20.21 -17.59
N SER A 134 -9.48 -19.69 -17.36
CA SER A 134 -10.72 -20.25 -17.92
C SER A 134 -10.77 -20.17 -19.45
N SER A 135 -10.22 -19.11 -20.04
CA SER A 135 -10.15 -18.93 -21.50
C SER A 135 -9.14 -19.85 -22.17
N ILE A 136 -8.10 -20.28 -21.45
CA ILE A 136 -7.06 -21.20 -21.94
C ILE A 136 -7.44 -22.65 -21.68
N GLY A 137 -8.03 -22.96 -20.53
CA GLY A 137 -8.43 -24.33 -20.14
C GLY A 137 -9.80 -24.76 -20.69
N GLY A 138 -10.57 -23.84 -21.29
CA GLY A 138 -11.82 -24.13 -21.98
C GLY A 138 -11.68 -24.36 -23.49
N ALA A 139 -10.45 -24.37 -24.02
CA ALA A 139 -10.09 -24.74 -25.40
C ALA A 139 -9.34 -26.08 -25.40
#